data_AF-A4J1V9-F1
#
_entry.id   AF-A4J1V9-F1
#
_cell.length_a   1.000
_cell.length_b   1.000
_cell.length_c   1.000
_cell.angle_alpha   90.00
_cell.angle_beta   90.00
_cell.angle_gamma   90.00
#
_symmetry.space_group_name_H-M   'P 1'
#
loop_
_entity.id
_entity.type
_entity.pdbx_description
1 polymer ?
#
loop_
_entity_poly.entity_id
_entity_poly.type
_entity_poly.pdbx_seq_one_letter_code
_entity_poly.pdbx_strand_id
1 'polypeptide(L)'
;MLIHDKILIENIINNIDILEFLHNDTKERLETINEKLAEQIKSNQKAQEEASFTGKNVVDMIVPVWGYMLQDSINFLKYSDYREFSHWRPRNRSNVRDMINEIAFGIEKLCKYFIQFTEFEAVLYGIDANYRDHVVHVFRVWLLGMLFLLEKKPTDCGADGITFNIRQLEIDSPVKVKGVSAYNDNEILSMWVIIALCHDLGYPLEKTEKINEAVEKMFNLLGKLSVQKFAVSFQQEHQHINKFLLEFISSKIVLRGNASEDKRYKQLLEILSNTEKFTQMTEDKFKEDEGLNLKCFGTSIQSKYYLKFSKSLENYSHGIISCSIILKSLFYFLESDFNIQDKNYFSFEDARQFLIRREILRAIASHTCPEIYHLRTNTLSFLLILCDEMQEWGRPRFGEMKTGFVNTGIEKIEIKSYSSEKIEFAIKYVGTGNFENFAIRQFTRWHEILRSAVDDSIRNFKVEITFDFNGEKYKFNHEMGGFVVTKGLELYNLDEILTPKSLKK
;
A
#
# COMPACT_ATOMS: atom_id res chain seq x y z
N MET A 1 -2.30 21.94 2.93
CA MET A 1 -1.77 21.44 4.23
C MET A 1 -0.30 21.06 4.07
N LEU A 2 0.57 21.53 4.97
CA LEU A 2 1.99 21.13 5.07
C LEU A 2 2.09 19.72 5.67
N ILE A 3 2.95 18.87 5.10
CA ILE A 3 3.13 17.49 5.58
C ILE A 3 4.57 17.26 6.04
N HIS A 4 4.72 16.86 7.29
CA HIS A 4 5.95 16.31 7.85
C HIS A 4 5.60 15.29 8.95
N ASP A 5 6.57 14.47 9.36
CA ASP A 5 6.37 13.29 10.22
C ASP A 5 5.60 13.61 11.51
N LYS A 6 5.88 14.75 12.16
CA LYS A 6 5.23 15.17 13.41
C LYS A 6 3.72 15.40 13.26
N ILE A 7 3.29 16.24 12.30
CA ILE A 7 1.87 16.47 11.98
C ILE A 7 1.14 15.16 11.70
N LEU A 8 1.79 14.25 10.96
CA LEU A 8 1.16 12.98 10.62
C LEU A 8 0.94 12.09 11.86
N ILE A 9 1.92 11.98 12.74
CA ILE A 9 1.77 11.20 13.98
C ILE A 9 0.78 11.86 14.94
N GLU A 10 0.80 13.18 15.07
CA GLU A 10 -0.18 13.90 15.89
C GLU A 10 -1.60 13.65 15.39
N ASN A 11 -1.79 13.62 14.07
CA ASN A 11 -3.08 13.24 13.48
C ASN A 11 -3.50 11.82 13.86
N ILE A 12 -2.58 10.85 13.95
CA ILE A 12 -2.87 9.51 14.45
C ILE A 12 -3.27 9.53 15.92
N ILE A 13 -2.48 10.20 16.76
CA ILE A 13 -2.71 10.22 18.21
C ILE A 13 -4.04 10.88 18.55
N ASN A 14 -4.38 11.97 17.87
CA ASN A 14 -5.67 12.64 18.05
C ASN A 14 -6.88 11.77 17.64
N ASN A 15 -6.64 10.73 16.83
CA ASN A 15 -7.67 9.80 16.34
C ASN A 15 -7.44 8.37 16.84
N ILE A 16 -6.62 8.17 17.87
CA ILE A 16 -6.16 6.84 18.29
C ILE A 16 -7.28 5.98 18.86
N ASP A 17 -8.36 6.60 19.34
CA ASP A 17 -9.55 5.93 19.83
C ASP A 17 -10.37 5.28 18.70
N ILE A 18 -10.30 5.83 17.49
CA ILE A 18 -10.96 5.25 16.29
C ILE A 18 -10.24 3.95 15.88
N LEU A 19 -8.95 3.83 16.20
CA LEU A 19 -8.11 2.67 15.91
C LEU A 19 -8.34 1.59 16.97
N GLU A 20 -9.54 1.02 16.98
CA GLU A 20 -9.95 -0.02 17.91
C GLU A 20 -9.14 -1.32 17.76
N PHE A 21 -8.59 -1.56 16.58
CA PHE A 21 -7.78 -2.73 16.30
C PHE A 21 -6.39 -2.67 16.94
N LEU A 22 -5.88 -1.47 17.26
CA LEU A 22 -4.57 -1.31 17.89
C LEU A 22 -4.64 -1.62 19.39
N HIS A 23 -3.66 -2.41 19.85
CA HIS A 23 -3.49 -2.70 21.26
C HIS A 23 -2.91 -1.50 22.02
N ASN A 24 -3.21 -1.38 23.32
CA ASN A 24 -2.73 -0.28 24.19
C ASN A 24 -1.22 -0.11 24.14
N ASP A 25 -0.43 -1.18 24.21
CA ASP A 25 1.04 -1.08 24.07
C ASP A 25 1.50 -0.53 22.72
N THR A 26 0.80 -0.85 21.63
CA THR A 26 1.10 -0.26 20.32
C THR A 26 0.79 1.23 20.33
N LYS A 27 -0.32 1.62 20.97
CA LYS A 27 -0.72 3.02 21.17
C LYS A 27 0.32 3.79 22.01
N GLU A 28 0.74 3.24 23.14
CA GLU A 28 1.76 3.83 24.03
C GLU A 28 3.10 4.02 23.30
N ARG A 29 3.49 3.08 22.44
CA ARG A 29 4.71 3.22 21.63
C ARG A 29 4.59 4.32 20.57
N LEU A 30 3.41 4.49 19.95
CA LEU A 30 3.17 5.60 19.03
C LEU A 30 3.23 6.95 19.75
N GLU A 31 2.68 7.04 20.97
CA GLU A 31 2.80 8.21 21.84
C GLU A 31 4.27 8.50 22.19
N THR A 32 5.03 7.47 22.57
CA THR A 32 6.47 7.59 22.85
C THR A 32 7.25 8.15 21.64
N ILE A 33 6.93 7.69 20.43
CA ILE A 33 7.55 8.22 19.20
C ILE A 33 7.21 9.71 19.04
N ASN A 34 5.96 10.10 19.28
CA ASN A 34 5.50 11.48 19.16
C ASN A 34 6.16 12.44 20.17
N GLU A 35 6.37 11.97 21.40
CA GLU A 35 7.09 12.70 22.44
C GLU A 35 8.54 12.94 22.05
N LYS A 36 9.24 11.90 21.59
CA LYS A 36 10.64 12.02 21.15
C LYS A 36 10.81 12.92 19.94
N LEU A 37 9.89 12.89 18.98
CA LEU A 37 9.89 13.86 17.88
C LEU A 37 9.71 15.29 18.42
N ALA A 38 8.86 15.50 19.42
CA ALA A 38 8.71 16.81 20.04
C ALA A 38 9.99 17.27 20.78
N GLU A 39 10.71 16.36 21.43
CA GLU A 39 12.01 16.65 22.05
C GLU A 39 13.09 17.03 21.03
N GLN A 40 13.12 16.36 19.87
CA GLN A 40 14.01 16.70 18.77
C GLN A 40 13.75 18.11 18.22
N ILE A 41 12.48 18.52 18.10
CA ILE A 41 12.13 19.90 17.71
C ILE A 41 12.65 20.91 18.74
N LYS A 42 12.45 20.64 20.04
CA LYS A 42 12.85 21.55 21.13
C LYS A 42 14.36 21.73 21.25
N SER A 43 15.14 20.66 20.98
CA SER A 43 16.60 20.67 21.08
C SER A 43 17.28 21.35 19.89
N ASN A 44 16.67 21.33 18.71
CA ASN A 44 17.19 21.97 17.51
C ASN A 44 16.79 23.45 17.41
N GLN A 45 17.40 24.32 18.22
CA GLN A 45 17.15 25.78 18.20
C GLN A 45 17.42 26.49 16.86
N LYS A 46 17.98 25.81 15.85
CA LYS A 46 18.28 26.35 14.50
C LYS A 46 17.39 25.81 13.36
N ALA A 47 16.53 24.83 13.63
CA ALA A 47 15.59 24.29 12.64
C ALA A 47 14.17 24.58 13.14
N GLN A 48 13.72 25.82 12.92
CA GLN A 48 12.29 26.09 13.04
C GLN A 48 11.57 25.19 12.03
N GLU A 49 10.71 24.31 12.54
CA GLU A 49 9.57 23.63 11.89
C GLU A 49 9.70 22.19 11.38
N GLU A 50 10.85 21.51 11.32
CA GLU A 50 10.89 20.17 10.69
C GLU A 50 11.67 19.11 11.48
N ALA A 51 10.99 18.38 12.38
CA ALA A 51 11.47 17.07 12.82
C ALA A 51 11.09 16.01 11.79
N SER A 52 12.08 15.25 11.36
CA SER A 52 11.91 14.09 10.50
C SER A 52 12.54 12.87 11.14
N PHE A 53 11.98 11.71 10.81
CA PHE A 53 12.57 10.42 11.10
C PHE A 53 13.93 10.29 10.39
N THR A 54 15.00 10.74 11.04
CA THR A 54 16.37 10.66 10.55
C THR A 54 17.28 10.04 11.60
N GLY A 55 18.07 9.06 11.17
CA GLY A 55 19.11 8.44 11.99
C GLY A 55 18.72 7.11 12.63
N LYS A 56 19.76 6.34 13.01
CA LYS A 56 19.65 4.96 13.51
C LYS A 56 18.71 4.82 14.72
N ASN A 57 18.70 5.80 15.62
CA ASN A 57 17.85 5.79 16.82
C ASN A 57 16.36 5.73 16.48
N VAL A 58 15.94 6.30 15.34
CA VAL A 58 14.53 6.29 14.91
C VAL A 58 14.13 4.94 14.32
N VAL A 59 15.02 4.33 13.53
CA VAL A 59 14.81 2.98 12.99
C VAL A 59 14.61 1.97 14.11
N ASP A 60 15.42 2.04 15.17
CA ASP A 60 15.32 1.18 16.36
C ASP A 60 13.96 1.34 17.10
N MET A 61 13.27 2.47 16.92
CA MET A 61 11.93 2.71 17.47
C MET A 61 10.81 2.24 16.54
N ILE A 62 10.96 2.43 15.23
CA ILE A 62 9.97 2.06 14.23
C ILE A 62 9.86 0.54 14.08
N VAL A 63 10.99 -0.19 14.08
CA VAL A 63 11.00 -1.64 13.84
C VAL A 63 10.10 -2.41 14.84
N PRO A 64 10.15 -2.17 16.16
CA PRO A 64 9.22 -2.80 17.09
C PRO A 64 7.76 -2.44 16.79
N VAL A 65 7.46 -1.16 16.55
CA VAL A 65 6.10 -0.67 16.28
C VAL A 65 5.53 -1.29 15.01
N TRP A 66 6.35 -1.43 13.96
CA TRP A 66 6.00 -2.11 12.72
C TRP A 66 5.51 -3.54 12.98
N GLY A 67 6.23 -4.31 13.81
CA GLY A 67 5.86 -5.69 14.15
C GLY A 67 4.55 -5.77 14.94
N TYR A 68 4.40 -4.92 15.96
CA TYR A 68 3.19 -4.88 16.79
C TYR A 68 1.95 -4.45 15.99
N MET A 69 2.08 -3.46 15.11
CA MET A 69 0.96 -3.01 14.27
C MET A 69 0.48 -4.10 13.30
N LEU A 70 1.40 -4.84 12.70
CA LEU A 70 1.04 -5.99 11.86
C LEU A 70 0.36 -7.09 12.68
N GLN A 71 0.86 -7.34 13.89
CA GLN A 71 0.26 -8.29 14.82
C GLN A 71 -1.17 -7.89 15.17
N ASP A 72 -1.38 -6.67 15.64
CA ASP A 72 -2.69 -6.13 16.00
C ASP A 72 -3.67 -6.22 14.82
N SER A 73 -3.23 -5.82 13.62
CA SER A 73 -4.06 -5.84 12.41
C SER A 73 -4.47 -7.25 11.99
N ILE A 74 -3.54 -8.21 11.98
CA ILE A 74 -3.83 -9.60 11.61
C ILE A 74 -4.77 -10.23 12.64
N ASN A 75 -4.52 -10.00 13.92
CA ASN A 75 -5.38 -10.52 14.98
C ASN A 75 -6.78 -9.94 14.91
N PHE A 76 -6.91 -8.65 14.60
CA PHE A 76 -8.22 -8.04 14.42
C PHE A 76 -8.98 -8.62 13.21
N LEU A 77 -8.29 -8.85 12.09
CA LEU A 77 -8.89 -9.50 10.92
C LEU A 77 -9.31 -10.95 11.23
N LYS A 78 -8.50 -11.72 11.96
CA LYS A 78 -8.87 -13.07 12.41
C LYS A 78 -10.03 -13.03 13.42
N TYR A 79 -10.04 -12.07 14.34
CA TYR A 79 -11.13 -11.88 15.30
C TYR A 79 -12.45 -11.49 14.62
N SER A 80 -12.37 -10.77 13.50
CA SER A 80 -13.53 -10.42 12.68
C SER A 80 -14.05 -11.59 11.84
N ASP A 81 -13.29 -12.67 11.70
CA ASP A 81 -13.74 -13.93 11.09
C ASP A 81 -14.50 -14.78 12.13
N TYR A 82 -15.75 -15.13 11.86
CA TYR A 82 -16.55 -15.93 12.79
C TYR A 82 -16.14 -17.41 12.81
N ARG A 83 -15.40 -17.88 11.80
CA ARG A 83 -15.03 -19.30 11.65
C ARG A 83 -13.88 -19.69 12.58
N GLU A 84 -12.96 -18.76 12.81
CA GLU A 84 -11.72 -18.93 13.60
C GLU A 84 -12.00 -19.26 15.08
N PHE A 85 -13.06 -18.69 15.67
CA PHE A 85 -13.34 -18.80 17.11
C PHE A 85 -14.57 -19.65 17.44
N SER A 86 -14.93 -20.55 16.52
CA SER A 86 -16.25 -21.20 16.49
C SER A 86 -16.62 -22.10 17.69
N HIS A 87 -15.67 -22.35 18.60
CA HIS A 87 -15.87 -23.10 19.84
C HIS A 87 -15.64 -22.27 21.12
N TRP A 88 -15.07 -21.07 21.00
CA TRP A 88 -14.77 -20.20 22.14
C TRP A 88 -14.45 -18.78 21.65
N ARG A 89 -15.41 -17.84 21.81
CA ARG A 89 -15.13 -16.40 21.71
C ARG A 89 -14.95 -15.81 23.11
N PRO A 90 -13.80 -15.17 23.40
CA PRO A 90 -13.63 -14.44 24.65
C PRO A 90 -14.65 -13.29 24.74
N ARG A 91 -15.38 -13.21 25.86
CA ARG A 91 -16.41 -12.17 26.10
C ARG A 91 -15.84 -10.76 26.25
N ASN A 92 -14.54 -10.61 26.50
CA ASN A 92 -13.85 -9.32 26.69
C ASN A 92 -12.58 -9.24 25.84
N ARG A 93 -12.40 -8.12 25.12
CA ARG A 93 -11.22 -7.83 24.25
C ARG A 93 -9.88 -7.86 25.00
N SER A 94 -9.87 -7.56 26.30
CA SER A 94 -8.67 -7.57 27.14
C SER A 94 -8.09 -8.98 27.38
N ASN A 95 -8.93 -10.00 27.50
CA ASN A 95 -8.47 -11.40 27.63
C ASN A 95 -8.00 -12.00 26.30
N VAL A 96 -8.20 -11.29 25.20
CA VAL A 96 -7.82 -11.75 23.86
C VAL A 96 -6.32 -11.60 23.68
N ARG A 97 -5.66 -10.62 24.33
CA ARG A 97 -4.23 -10.33 24.19
C ARG A 97 -3.31 -11.51 24.55
N ASP A 98 -3.54 -12.14 25.71
CA ASP A 98 -2.73 -13.25 26.18
C ASP A 98 -2.87 -14.49 25.29
N MET A 99 -3.99 -14.58 24.54
CA MET A 99 -4.22 -15.64 23.54
C MET A 99 -3.82 -15.21 22.11
N ILE A 100 -3.88 -13.92 21.81
CA ILE A 100 -3.54 -13.28 20.52
C ILE A 100 -2.05 -13.38 20.21
N ASN A 101 -1.20 -13.33 21.24
CA ASN A 101 0.23 -13.59 21.10
C ASN A 101 0.51 -15.00 20.54
N GLU A 102 -0.42 -15.95 20.69
CA GLU A 102 -0.30 -17.29 20.10
C GLU A 102 -0.92 -17.38 18.69
N ILE A 103 -1.71 -16.41 18.20
CA ILE A 103 -2.56 -16.59 16.99
C ILE A 103 -1.95 -16.00 15.71
N ALA A 104 -1.08 -14.99 15.84
CA ALA A 104 -0.46 -14.32 14.69
C ALA A 104 0.78 -15.07 14.17
N PHE A 105 0.63 -16.37 13.91
CA PHE A 105 1.70 -17.24 13.48
C PHE A 105 2.41 -16.72 12.23
N GLY A 106 3.74 -16.72 12.28
CA GLY A 106 4.59 -16.31 11.18
C GLY A 106 5.03 -14.84 11.18
N ILE A 107 4.46 -14.00 12.05
CA ILE A 107 4.93 -12.61 12.23
C ILE A 107 6.39 -12.59 12.68
N GLU A 108 6.81 -13.47 13.59
CA GLU A 108 8.21 -13.55 14.01
C GLU A 108 9.17 -13.78 12.84
N LYS A 109 8.79 -14.63 11.88
CA LYS A 109 9.58 -14.90 10.69
C LYS A 109 9.67 -13.67 9.80
N LEU A 110 8.56 -12.95 9.63
CA LEU A 110 8.51 -11.72 8.87
C LEU A 110 9.31 -10.59 9.55
N CYS A 111 9.22 -10.45 10.88
CA CYS A 111 10.01 -9.51 11.67
C CYS A 111 11.50 -9.84 11.57
N LYS A 112 11.90 -11.11 11.64
CA LYS A 112 13.29 -11.53 11.41
C LYS A 112 13.76 -11.15 10.00
N TYR A 113 12.94 -11.37 8.98
CA TYR A 113 13.24 -10.90 7.62
C TYR A 113 13.39 -9.38 7.56
N PHE A 114 12.48 -8.63 8.18
CA PHE A 114 12.52 -7.17 8.19
C PHE A 114 13.75 -6.61 8.92
N ILE A 115 14.17 -7.22 10.03
CA ILE A 115 15.43 -6.89 10.71
C ILE A 115 16.62 -7.13 9.78
N GLN A 116 16.68 -8.27 9.10
CA GLN A 116 17.74 -8.54 8.12
C GLN A 116 17.69 -7.58 6.93
N PHE A 117 16.50 -7.14 6.52
CA PHE A 117 16.35 -6.08 5.52
C PHE A 117 16.95 -4.77 6.04
N THR A 118 16.70 -4.36 7.29
CA THR A 118 17.32 -3.13 7.84
C THR A 118 18.85 -3.18 7.82
N GLU A 119 19.45 -4.36 8.03
CA GLU A 119 20.91 -4.55 7.91
C GLU A 119 21.38 -4.50 6.46
N PHE A 120 20.66 -5.14 5.55
CA PHE A 120 20.96 -5.14 4.11
C PHE A 120 20.78 -3.76 3.47
N GLU A 121 19.97 -2.90 4.09
CA GLU A 121 19.73 -1.55 3.65
C GLU A 121 21.02 -0.75 3.46
N ALA A 122 21.99 -0.94 4.35
CA ALA A 122 23.31 -0.31 4.28
C ALA A 122 24.05 -0.62 2.97
N VAL A 123 23.84 -1.82 2.40
CA VAL A 123 24.41 -2.21 1.10
C VAL A 123 23.72 -1.44 -0.02
N LEU A 124 22.39 -1.34 0.02
CA LEU A 124 21.59 -0.65 -0.99
C LEU A 124 21.91 0.86 -1.04
N TYR A 125 22.10 1.48 0.13
CA TYR A 125 22.56 2.87 0.26
C TYR A 125 23.86 3.15 -0.52
N GLY A 126 24.76 2.17 -0.60
CA GLY A 126 26.04 2.33 -1.31
C GLY A 126 25.95 2.21 -2.83
N ILE A 127 24.84 1.71 -3.37
CA ILE A 127 24.72 1.29 -4.77
C ILE A 127 23.87 2.26 -5.60
N ASP A 128 22.84 2.88 -5.01
CA ASP A 128 21.94 3.80 -5.71
C ASP A 128 22.06 5.24 -5.17
N ALA A 129 22.42 6.18 -6.04
CA ALA A 129 22.56 7.59 -5.67
C ALA A 129 21.23 8.27 -5.30
N ASN A 130 20.10 7.71 -5.76
CA ASN A 130 18.75 8.20 -5.47
C ASN A 130 18.01 7.28 -4.48
N TYR A 131 18.74 6.54 -3.65
CA TYR A 131 18.17 5.63 -2.67
C TYR A 131 17.35 6.37 -1.59
N ARG A 132 16.24 5.76 -1.16
CA ARG A 132 15.37 6.20 -0.07
C ARG A 132 15.40 5.17 1.06
N ASP A 133 15.25 5.60 2.30
CA ASP A 133 15.19 4.68 3.44
C ASP A 133 13.91 3.84 3.39
N HIS A 134 14.01 2.55 3.08
CA HIS A 134 12.82 1.70 2.87
C HIS A 134 12.18 1.25 4.19
N VAL A 135 12.87 1.42 5.34
CA VAL A 135 12.32 1.08 6.66
C VAL A 135 11.42 2.21 7.17
N VAL A 136 11.90 3.45 7.09
CA VAL A 136 11.13 4.64 7.46
C VAL A 136 10.05 4.94 6.43
N HIS A 137 10.34 4.71 5.13
CA HIS A 137 9.42 4.98 4.03
C HIS A 137 8.08 4.27 4.21
N VAL A 138 8.06 2.96 4.44
CA VAL A 138 6.82 2.19 4.61
C VAL A 138 5.97 2.71 5.77
N PHE A 139 6.61 3.18 6.84
CA PHE A 139 5.92 3.78 7.98
C PHE A 139 5.32 5.15 7.64
N ARG A 140 6.04 5.99 6.89
CA ARG A 140 5.52 7.27 6.39
C ARG A 140 4.38 7.10 5.39
N VAL A 141 4.47 6.09 4.51
CA VAL A 141 3.38 5.73 3.57
C VAL A 141 2.14 5.34 4.35
N TRP A 142 2.28 4.53 5.41
CA TRP A 142 1.18 4.20 6.30
C TRP A 142 0.54 5.46 6.91
N LEU A 143 1.35 6.34 7.50
CA LEU A 143 0.90 7.60 8.10
C LEU A 143 0.13 8.49 7.11
N LEU A 144 0.62 8.61 5.86
CA LEU A 144 -0.05 9.34 4.79
C LEU A 144 -1.42 8.76 4.46
N GLY A 145 -1.53 7.44 4.33
CA GLY A 145 -2.82 6.82 4.05
C GLY A 145 -3.82 7.02 5.19
N MET A 146 -3.36 6.95 6.43
CA MET A 146 -4.21 7.22 7.60
C MET A 146 -4.73 8.67 7.61
N LEU A 147 -3.93 9.64 7.17
CA LEU A 147 -4.38 11.03 7.00
C LEU A 147 -5.60 11.13 6.06
N PHE A 148 -5.65 10.30 5.02
CA PHE A 148 -6.75 10.28 4.05
C PHE A 148 -7.93 9.40 4.47
N LEU A 149 -7.68 8.33 5.22
CA LEU A 149 -8.72 7.37 5.60
C LEU A 149 -9.52 7.81 6.84
N LEU A 150 -8.88 8.49 7.78
CA LEU A 150 -9.52 8.93 9.02
C LEU A 150 -10.44 10.12 8.77
N GLU A 151 -11.67 10.02 9.27
CA GLU A 151 -12.68 11.07 9.17
C GLU A 151 -12.27 12.28 10.00
N LYS A 152 -12.02 13.43 9.37
CA LYS A 152 -11.84 14.69 10.09
C LYS A 152 -13.23 15.24 10.47
N LYS A 153 -13.45 15.50 11.76
CA LYS A 153 -14.34 16.63 12.11
C LYS A 153 -13.66 17.90 11.58
N PRO A 154 -14.39 18.81 10.91
CA PRO A 154 -13.83 20.02 10.36
C PRO A 154 -13.47 20.97 11.51
N THR A 155 -12.27 20.83 12.07
CA THR A 155 -11.72 21.82 13.01
C THR A 155 -10.20 21.94 12.86
N ASP A 156 -9.77 23.19 12.67
CA ASP A 156 -8.51 23.85 13.03
C ASP A 156 -7.18 23.48 12.36
N CYS A 157 -7.11 22.49 11.46
CA CYS A 157 -5.87 22.18 10.72
C CYS A 157 -5.82 22.69 9.26
N GLY A 158 -6.67 23.67 8.89
CA GLY A 158 -6.55 24.45 7.64
C GLY A 158 -6.61 23.62 6.35
N ALA A 159 -7.29 22.47 6.34
CA ALA A 159 -7.34 21.53 5.23
C ALA A 159 -8.75 21.39 4.66
N ASP A 160 -9.35 22.50 4.22
CA ASP A 160 -10.71 22.55 3.64
C ASP A 160 -10.87 21.72 2.33
N GLY A 161 -9.78 21.16 1.79
CA GLY A 161 -9.76 20.43 0.52
C GLY A 161 -9.70 18.89 0.61
N ILE A 162 -9.53 18.29 1.79
CA ILE A 162 -9.53 16.81 1.94
C ILE A 162 -10.93 16.37 2.35
N THR A 163 -11.66 15.75 1.43
CA THR A 163 -13.04 15.26 1.67
C THR A 163 -13.17 13.75 1.53
N PHE A 164 -12.07 13.08 1.16
CA PHE A 164 -12.00 11.63 1.14
C PHE A 164 -12.01 11.06 2.55
N ASN A 165 -12.66 9.91 2.71
CA ASN A 165 -12.61 9.11 3.93
C ASN A 165 -12.78 7.63 3.59
N ILE A 166 -12.59 6.77 4.60
CA ILE A 166 -12.72 5.32 4.49
C ILE A 166 -14.00 4.84 3.81
N ARG A 167 -15.13 5.53 4.00
CA ARG A 167 -16.43 5.15 3.45
C ARG A 167 -16.56 5.40 1.95
N GLN A 168 -15.66 6.19 1.37
CA GLN A 168 -15.59 6.42 -0.07
C GLN A 168 -14.74 5.36 -0.80
N LEU A 169 -13.98 4.52 -0.07
CA LEU A 169 -13.22 3.44 -0.67
C LEU A 169 -14.15 2.40 -1.31
N GLU A 170 -13.77 1.99 -2.51
CA GLU A 170 -14.37 0.86 -3.20
C GLU A 170 -13.49 -0.37 -3.05
N ILE A 171 -14.03 -1.32 -2.29
CA ILE A 171 -13.44 -2.63 -2.09
C ILE A 171 -14.39 -3.65 -2.71
N ASP A 172 -13.85 -4.56 -3.51
CA ASP A 172 -14.64 -5.59 -4.16
C ASP A 172 -15.28 -6.50 -3.09
N SER A 173 -16.60 -6.63 -3.14
CA SER A 173 -17.45 -7.30 -2.14
C SER A 173 -18.18 -8.49 -2.77
N PRO A 174 -18.53 -9.55 -2.00
CA PRO A 174 -19.32 -10.66 -2.52
C PRO A 174 -20.69 -10.19 -3.02
N VAL A 175 -21.20 -9.11 -2.42
CA VAL A 175 -22.53 -8.53 -2.68
C VAL A 175 -22.37 -7.06 -3.03
N LYS A 176 -22.86 -6.65 -4.21
CA LYS A 176 -22.76 -5.28 -4.73
C LYS A 176 -24.10 -4.55 -4.56
N VAL A 177 -24.41 -4.19 -3.31
CA VAL A 177 -25.58 -3.36 -2.97
C VAL A 177 -25.10 -1.94 -2.68
N LYS A 178 -25.73 -0.94 -3.30
CA LYS A 178 -25.38 0.48 -3.07
C LYS A 178 -25.61 0.84 -1.60
N GLY A 179 -24.60 1.45 -0.96
CA GLY A 179 -24.69 1.93 0.42
C GLY A 179 -24.42 0.87 1.50
N VAL A 180 -24.08 -0.35 1.12
CA VAL A 180 -23.76 -1.45 2.05
C VAL A 180 -22.30 -1.84 1.88
N SER A 181 -21.50 -1.67 2.94
CA SER A 181 -20.16 -2.25 3.02
C SER A 181 -20.24 -3.63 3.66
N ALA A 182 -19.61 -4.63 3.03
CA ALA A 182 -19.43 -5.93 3.65
C ALA A 182 -18.38 -5.92 4.78
N TYR A 183 -17.62 -4.82 4.90
CA TYR A 183 -16.45 -4.70 5.77
C TYR A 183 -16.65 -3.57 6.77
N ASN A 184 -16.16 -3.77 7.99
CA ASN A 184 -16.02 -2.73 9.00
C ASN A 184 -14.85 -1.80 8.67
N ASP A 185 -14.98 -0.52 9.03
CA ASP A 185 -13.92 0.50 8.90
C ASP A 185 -12.60 0.00 9.53
N ASN A 186 -12.63 -0.62 10.72
CA ASN A 186 -11.43 -1.16 11.35
C ASN A 186 -10.80 -2.35 10.60
N GLU A 187 -11.59 -3.16 9.86
CA GLU A 187 -11.02 -4.21 8.99
C GLU A 187 -10.28 -3.57 7.81
N ILE A 188 -10.84 -2.53 7.20
CA ILE A 188 -10.21 -1.80 6.10
C ILE A 188 -8.95 -1.08 6.57
N LEU A 189 -8.96 -0.47 7.77
CA LEU A 189 -7.75 0.12 8.36
C LEU A 189 -6.68 -0.94 8.64
N SER A 190 -7.08 -2.11 9.13
CA SER A 190 -6.17 -3.25 9.32
C SER A 190 -5.57 -3.74 8.00
N MET A 191 -6.38 -3.79 6.94
CA MET A 191 -5.89 -4.07 5.58
C MET A 191 -4.86 -3.03 5.14
N TRP A 192 -5.14 -1.74 5.36
CA TRP A 192 -4.23 -0.65 5.01
C TRP A 192 -2.89 -0.76 5.75
N VAL A 193 -2.88 -1.11 7.04
CA VAL A 193 -1.65 -1.36 7.80
C VAL A 193 -0.80 -2.42 7.12
N ILE A 194 -1.37 -3.57 6.78
CA ILE A 194 -0.62 -4.65 6.12
C ILE A 194 -0.12 -4.21 4.74
N ILE A 195 -0.97 -3.54 3.95
CA ILE A 195 -0.63 -3.04 2.61
C ILE A 195 0.56 -2.07 2.69
N ALA A 196 0.44 -1.00 3.47
CA ALA A 196 1.43 0.06 3.53
C ALA A 196 2.74 -0.40 4.17
N LEU A 197 2.68 -1.18 5.26
CA LEU A 197 3.88 -1.61 5.98
C LEU A 197 4.67 -2.71 5.25
N CYS A 198 4.04 -3.46 4.34
CA CYS A 198 4.66 -4.59 3.67
C CYS A 198 4.87 -4.43 2.16
N HIS A 199 4.50 -3.30 1.55
CA HIS A 199 4.56 -3.17 0.08
C HIS A 199 5.96 -3.27 -0.52
N ASP A 200 6.98 -2.82 0.20
CA ASP A 200 8.37 -2.72 -0.26
C ASP A 200 9.30 -3.84 0.23
N LEU A 201 8.76 -4.91 0.84
CA LEU A 201 9.57 -6.04 1.35
C LEU A 201 10.40 -6.75 0.27
N GLY A 202 9.96 -6.72 -1.00
CA GLY A 202 10.63 -7.31 -2.15
C GLY A 202 11.73 -6.43 -2.76
N TYR A 203 11.88 -5.19 -2.30
CA TYR A 203 12.82 -4.22 -2.89
C TYR A 203 14.29 -4.69 -2.91
N PRO A 204 14.83 -5.32 -1.85
CA PRO A 204 16.18 -5.87 -1.87
C PRO A 204 16.44 -6.86 -3.01
N LEU A 205 15.45 -7.73 -3.28
CA LEU A 205 15.56 -8.76 -4.31
C LEU A 205 15.56 -8.13 -5.70
N GLU A 206 14.68 -7.14 -5.95
CA GLU A 206 14.69 -6.39 -7.21
C GLU A 206 16.04 -5.70 -7.47
N LYS A 207 16.68 -5.15 -6.43
CA LYS A 207 17.96 -4.43 -6.60
C LYS A 207 19.19 -5.31 -6.73
N THR A 208 19.05 -6.63 -6.60
CA THR A 208 20.16 -7.59 -6.76
C THR A 208 20.86 -7.43 -8.12
N GLU A 209 20.12 -7.12 -9.19
CA GLU A 209 20.70 -6.87 -10.52
C GLU A 209 21.63 -5.65 -10.54
N LYS A 210 21.26 -4.55 -9.88
CA LYS A 210 22.13 -3.36 -9.78
C LYS A 210 23.41 -3.67 -9.01
N ILE A 211 23.36 -4.55 -8.01
CA ILE A 211 24.55 -5.02 -7.29
C ILE A 211 25.47 -5.76 -8.26
N ASN A 212 24.93 -6.71 -9.03
CA ASN A 212 25.68 -7.43 -10.05
C ASN A 212 26.32 -6.47 -11.06
N GLU A 213 25.58 -5.49 -11.57
CA GLU A 213 26.12 -4.48 -12.50
C GLU A 213 27.26 -3.66 -11.89
N ALA A 214 27.13 -3.23 -10.63
CA ALA A 214 28.17 -2.46 -9.95
C ALA A 214 29.47 -3.26 -9.80
N VAL A 215 29.34 -4.53 -9.42
CA VAL A 215 30.46 -5.48 -9.32
C VAL A 215 31.07 -5.71 -10.71
N GLU A 216 30.27 -6.00 -11.73
CA GLU A 216 30.76 -6.21 -13.11
C GLU A 216 31.53 -5.00 -13.66
N LYS A 217 31.00 -3.78 -13.47
CA LYS A 217 31.66 -2.55 -13.92
C LYS A 217 33.05 -2.39 -13.31
N MET A 218 33.21 -2.71 -12.02
CA MET A 218 34.52 -2.66 -11.37
C MET A 218 35.44 -3.78 -11.86
N PHE A 219 34.95 -5.03 -11.90
CA PHE A 219 35.78 -6.20 -12.20
C PHE A 219 36.23 -6.25 -13.65
N ASN A 220 35.43 -5.73 -14.58
CA ASN A 220 35.81 -5.60 -16.00
C ASN A 220 37.06 -4.72 -16.20
N LEU A 221 37.40 -3.83 -15.25
CA LEU A 221 38.64 -3.05 -15.30
C LEU A 221 39.89 -3.85 -14.93
N LEU A 222 39.74 -4.97 -14.23
CA LEU A 222 40.84 -5.85 -13.81
C LEU A 222 41.19 -6.94 -14.84
N GLY A 223 40.44 -7.01 -15.95
CA GLY A 223 40.60 -7.99 -17.02
C GLY A 223 39.32 -8.80 -17.29
N LYS A 224 39.41 -9.82 -18.15
CA LYS A 224 38.29 -10.73 -18.43
C LYS A 224 38.12 -11.75 -17.30
N LEU A 225 37.63 -11.29 -16.15
CA LEU A 225 37.22 -12.16 -15.05
C LEU A 225 35.74 -12.52 -15.21
N SER A 226 35.41 -13.82 -15.16
CA SER A 226 34.02 -14.25 -15.08
C SER A 226 33.53 -14.13 -13.65
N VAL A 227 32.72 -13.12 -13.36
CA VAL A 227 32.05 -12.99 -12.06
C VAL A 227 30.78 -13.85 -12.08
N GLN A 228 30.62 -14.75 -11.11
CA GLN A 228 29.34 -15.42 -10.90
C GLN A 228 28.36 -14.40 -10.35
N LYS A 229 27.29 -14.13 -11.10
CA LYS A 229 26.22 -13.23 -10.66
C LYS A 229 25.46 -13.86 -9.50
N PHE A 230 25.02 -13.02 -8.57
CA PHE A 230 23.96 -13.40 -7.64
C PHE A 230 22.69 -13.61 -8.47
N ALA A 231 22.27 -14.86 -8.63
CA ALA A 231 21.05 -15.23 -9.34
C ALA A 231 19.98 -15.64 -8.32
N VAL A 232 18.86 -14.91 -8.30
CA VAL A 232 17.68 -15.30 -7.51
C VAL A 232 16.94 -16.40 -8.26
N SER A 233 17.32 -17.66 -8.03
CA SER A 233 16.61 -18.81 -8.58
C SER A 233 15.53 -19.27 -7.61
N PHE A 234 14.27 -19.27 -8.05
CA PHE A 234 13.20 -19.97 -7.34
C PHE A 234 13.35 -21.48 -7.56
N GLN A 235 13.46 -22.27 -6.48
CA GLN A 235 13.42 -23.74 -6.56
C GLN A 235 12.07 -24.22 -7.15
N GLN A 236 12.00 -25.45 -7.68
CA GLN A 236 10.78 -25.94 -8.36
C GLN A 236 9.54 -25.89 -7.46
N GLU A 237 9.70 -26.11 -6.16
CA GLU A 237 8.65 -26.02 -5.14
C GLU A 237 8.05 -24.62 -5.03
N HIS A 238 8.82 -23.58 -5.36
CA HIS A 238 8.34 -22.20 -5.41
C HIS A 238 7.42 -21.94 -6.59
N GLN A 239 7.42 -22.77 -7.64
CA GLN A 239 6.51 -22.60 -8.78
C GLN A 239 5.06 -22.81 -8.37
N HIS A 240 4.78 -23.71 -7.43
CA HIS A 240 3.42 -23.93 -6.93
C HIS A 240 2.89 -22.73 -6.15
N ILE A 241 3.72 -22.15 -5.28
CA ILE A 241 3.35 -20.95 -4.50
C ILE A 241 3.16 -19.76 -5.43
N ASN A 242 4.06 -19.58 -6.40
CA ASN A 242 3.94 -18.50 -7.38
C ASN A 242 2.69 -18.65 -8.24
N LYS A 243 2.37 -19.86 -8.70
CA LYS A 243 1.14 -20.15 -9.42
C LYS A 243 -0.09 -19.83 -8.58
N PHE A 244 -0.14 -20.34 -7.34
CA PHE A 244 -1.23 -20.03 -6.41
C PHE A 244 -1.38 -18.52 -6.21
N LEU A 245 -0.29 -17.80 -5.95
CA LEU A 245 -0.29 -16.35 -5.77
C LEU A 245 -0.90 -15.65 -6.99
N LEU A 246 -0.43 -15.99 -8.19
CA LEU A 246 -0.91 -15.39 -9.44
C LEU A 246 -2.40 -15.67 -9.66
N GLU A 247 -2.84 -16.91 -9.48
CA GLU A 247 -4.26 -17.29 -9.60
C GLU A 247 -5.12 -16.57 -8.55
N PHE A 248 -4.64 -16.50 -7.31
CA PHE A 248 -5.33 -15.89 -6.18
C PHE A 248 -5.53 -14.39 -6.36
N ILE A 249 -4.46 -13.62 -6.57
CA ILE A 249 -4.55 -12.15 -6.74
C ILE A 249 -5.25 -11.75 -8.04
N SER A 250 -5.32 -12.64 -9.03
CA SER A 250 -6.00 -12.40 -10.31
C SER A 250 -7.46 -12.82 -10.29
N SER A 251 -7.95 -13.40 -9.19
CA SER A 251 -9.31 -13.92 -9.12
C SER A 251 -10.33 -12.89 -8.63
N LYS A 252 -11.55 -13.04 -9.11
CA LYS A 252 -12.75 -12.32 -8.61
C LYS A 252 -13.75 -13.32 -8.06
N ILE A 253 -14.65 -12.86 -7.20
CA ILE A 253 -15.82 -13.63 -6.80
C ILE A 253 -16.92 -13.50 -7.86
N VAL A 254 -17.56 -14.62 -8.17
CA VAL A 254 -18.71 -14.71 -9.09
C VAL A 254 -19.87 -15.39 -8.38
N LEU A 255 -21.08 -14.92 -8.65
CA LEU A 255 -22.30 -15.55 -8.12
C LEU A 255 -22.72 -16.70 -9.05
N ARG A 256 -23.18 -17.81 -8.47
CA ARG A 256 -23.81 -18.90 -9.21
C ARG A 256 -25.04 -18.38 -9.97
N GLY A 257 -25.19 -18.78 -11.24
CA GLY A 257 -26.19 -18.23 -12.16
C GLY A 257 -27.64 -18.16 -11.62
N ASN A 258 -28.10 -19.20 -10.91
CA ASN A 258 -29.46 -19.22 -10.35
C ASN A 258 -29.52 -18.79 -8.86
N ALA A 259 -28.39 -18.43 -8.25
CA ALA A 259 -28.38 -18.07 -6.83
C ALA A 259 -29.07 -16.73 -6.55
N SER A 260 -29.11 -15.81 -7.52
CA SER A 260 -29.86 -14.56 -7.40
C SER A 260 -31.37 -14.76 -7.22
N GLU A 261 -31.91 -15.89 -7.68
CA GLU A 261 -33.32 -16.26 -7.53
C GLU A 261 -33.60 -17.05 -6.25
N ASP A 262 -32.56 -17.54 -5.57
CA ASP A 262 -32.68 -18.28 -4.31
C ASP A 262 -33.24 -17.37 -3.21
N LYS A 263 -34.29 -17.83 -2.52
CA LYS A 263 -34.91 -17.09 -1.41
C LYS A 263 -33.89 -16.78 -0.31
N ARG A 264 -32.95 -17.69 -0.05
CA ARG A 264 -31.89 -17.52 0.96
C ARG A 264 -30.89 -16.43 0.56
N TYR A 265 -30.62 -16.27 -0.73
CA TYR A 265 -29.79 -15.17 -1.21
C TYR A 265 -30.50 -13.83 -1.03
N LYS A 266 -31.81 -13.76 -1.29
CA LYS A 266 -32.60 -12.55 -1.02
C LYS A 266 -32.63 -12.19 0.47
N GLN A 267 -32.74 -13.19 1.35
CA GLN A 267 -32.61 -13.01 2.80
C GLN A 267 -31.23 -12.46 3.19
N LEU A 268 -30.15 -12.98 2.60
CA LEU A 268 -28.80 -12.43 2.79
C LEU A 268 -28.73 -10.95 2.39
N LEU A 269 -29.29 -10.57 1.23
CA LEU A 269 -29.31 -9.17 0.79
C LEU A 269 -30.07 -8.27 1.76
N GLU A 270 -31.19 -8.73 2.32
CA GLU A 270 -31.99 -7.99 3.31
C GLU A 270 -31.22 -7.75 4.61
N ILE A 271 -30.51 -8.79 5.09
CA ILE A 271 -29.66 -8.69 6.30
C ILE A 271 -28.54 -7.68 6.07
N LEU A 272 -27.84 -7.76 4.94
CA LEU A 272 -26.75 -6.86 4.61
C LEU A 272 -27.24 -5.42 4.40
N SER A 273 -28.47 -5.23 3.90
CA SER A 273 -29.08 -3.90 3.75
C SER A 273 -29.40 -3.22 5.09
N ASN A 274 -29.44 -3.98 6.19
CA ASN A 274 -29.58 -3.45 7.54
C ASN A 274 -28.23 -3.51 8.26
N THR A 275 -27.41 -2.48 8.07
CA THR A 275 -26.03 -2.39 8.58
C THR A 275 -25.94 -2.56 10.10
N GLU A 276 -26.91 -2.03 10.86
CA GLU A 276 -26.97 -2.20 12.32
C GLU A 276 -27.23 -3.66 12.70
N LYS A 277 -28.15 -4.33 12.00
CA LYS A 277 -28.44 -5.75 12.23
C LYS A 277 -27.23 -6.62 11.91
N PHE A 278 -26.54 -6.36 10.79
CA PHE A 278 -25.36 -7.13 10.38
C PHE A 278 -24.18 -6.94 11.35
N THR A 279 -23.90 -5.70 11.76
CA THR A 279 -22.78 -5.41 12.69
C THR A 279 -23.03 -5.88 14.11
N GLN A 280 -24.29 -5.99 14.55
CA GLN A 280 -24.66 -6.48 15.87
C GLN A 280 -24.99 -7.98 15.92
N MET A 281 -24.84 -8.71 14.81
CA MET A 281 -25.15 -10.15 14.78
C MET A 281 -24.14 -10.95 15.61
N THR A 282 -24.67 -11.78 16.51
CA THR A 282 -23.90 -12.73 17.30
C THR A 282 -23.56 -13.97 16.46
N GLU A 283 -22.51 -14.68 16.86
CA GLU A 283 -22.04 -15.89 16.18
C GLU A 283 -23.13 -16.97 16.04
N ASP A 284 -23.94 -17.17 17.08
CA ASP A 284 -25.06 -18.12 17.06
C ASP A 284 -26.09 -17.77 15.97
N LYS A 285 -26.36 -16.47 15.78
CA LYS A 285 -27.25 -15.99 14.72
C LYS A 285 -26.63 -16.11 13.33
N PHE A 286 -25.31 -16.02 13.21
CA PHE A 286 -24.60 -16.26 11.94
C PHE A 286 -24.68 -17.73 11.52
N LYS A 287 -24.49 -18.66 12.47
CA LYS A 287 -24.53 -20.10 12.21
C LYS A 287 -25.92 -20.62 11.90
N GLU A 288 -26.96 -20.04 12.50
CA GLU A 288 -28.35 -20.44 12.26
C GLU A 288 -28.96 -19.84 10.98
N ASP A 289 -28.34 -18.80 10.40
CA ASP A 289 -28.90 -18.13 9.23
C ASP A 289 -28.61 -18.90 7.92
N GLU A 290 -29.68 -19.36 7.26
CA GLU A 290 -29.59 -20.12 6.02
C GLU A 290 -29.07 -19.29 4.83
N GLY A 291 -29.19 -17.96 4.87
CA GLY A 291 -28.71 -17.04 3.84
C GLY A 291 -27.21 -16.83 3.90
N LEU A 292 -26.65 -16.65 5.09
CA LEU A 292 -25.21 -16.50 5.31
C LEU A 292 -24.44 -17.80 5.00
N ASN A 293 -25.03 -18.94 5.33
CA ASN A 293 -24.46 -20.27 5.05
C ASN A 293 -24.71 -20.74 3.60
N LEU A 294 -25.37 -19.94 2.77
CA LEU A 294 -25.62 -20.28 1.38
C LEU A 294 -24.33 -20.33 0.57
N LYS A 295 -23.92 -21.54 0.17
CA LYS A 295 -22.77 -21.76 -0.72
C LYS A 295 -23.12 -21.42 -2.17
N CYS A 296 -22.89 -20.18 -2.58
CA CYS A 296 -23.25 -19.67 -3.90
C CYS A 296 -22.19 -18.81 -4.58
N PHE A 297 -21.06 -18.55 -3.92
CA PHE A 297 -19.97 -17.75 -4.45
C PHE A 297 -18.88 -18.67 -5.01
N GLY A 298 -18.42 -18.43 -6.23
CA GLY A 298 -17.28 -19.12 -6.84
C GLY A 298 -16.14 -18.14 -7.10
N THR A 299 -14.95 -18.65 -7.38
CA THR A 299 -13.82 -17.83 -7.86
C THR A 299 -13.73 -17.93 -9.38
N SER A 300 -13.25 -16.87 -10.01
CA SER A 300 -12.97 -16.86 -11.44
C SER A 300 -11.71 -16.05 -11.71
N ILE A 301 -10.73 -16.69 -12.34
CA ILE A 301 -9.45 -16.05 -12.70
C ILE A 301 -9.70 -15.03 -13.81
N GLN A 302 -9.26 -13.80 -13.58
CA GLN A 302 -9.29 -12.75 -14.58
C GLN A 302 -7.98 -12.80 -15.38
N SER A 303 -8.01 -13.39 -16.58
CA SER A 303 -6.81 -13.58 -17.43
C SER A 303 -6.01 -12.29 -17.65
N LYS A 304 -6.69 -11.14 -17.71
CA LYS A 304 -6.03 -9.82 -17.82
C LYS A 304 -5.12 -9.47 -16.65
N TYR A 305 -5.50 -9.82 -15.42
CA TYR A 305 -4.67 -9.58 -14.24
C TYR A 305 -3.58 -10.65 -14.14
N TYR A 306 -3.94 -11.90 -14.44
CA TYR A 306 -3.00 -13.01 -14.40
C TYR A 306 -1.79 -12.77 -15.30
N LEU A 307 -2.01 -12.37 -16.55
CA LEU A 307 -0.92 -12.12 -17.49
C LEU A 307 -0.03 -10.94 -17.05
N LYS A 308 -0.63 -9.88 -16.52
CA LYS A 308 0.10 -8.69 -16.05
C LYS A 308 0.96 -9.01 -14.83
N PHE A 309 0.41 -9.68 -13.83
CA PHE A 309 1.16 -10.10 -12.65
C PHE A 309 2.22 -11.15 -12.97
N SER A 310 1.98 -12.04 -13.94
CA SER A 310 2.99 -12.99 -14.43
C SER A 310 4.19 -12.24 -15.00
N LYS A 311 3.96 -11.20 -15.81
CA LYS A 311 5.03 -10.36 -16.34
C LYS A 311 5.77 -9.58 -15.24
N SER A 312 5.06 -9.05 -14.25
CA SER A 312 5.70 -8.43 -13.08
C SER A 312 6.56 -9.42 -12.29
N LEU A 313 6.14 -10.68 -12.19
CA LEU A 313 6.91 -11.73 -11.52
C LEU A 313 8.18 -12.10 -12.30
N GLU A 314 8.09 -12.19 -13.62
CA GLU A 314 9.27 -12.39 -14.50
C GLU A 314 10.28 -11.25 -14.38
N ASN A 315 9.80 -10.02 -14.23
CA ASN A 315 10.64 -8.82 -14.04
C ASN A 315 11.08 -8.61 -12.59
N TYR A 316 10.75 -9.51 -11.66
CA TYR A 316 11.03 -9.39 -10.23
C TYR A 316 10.59 -8.06 -9.61
N SER A 317 9.48 -7.47 -10.10
CA SER A 317 8.95 -6.22 -9.57
C SER A 317 8.68 -6.35 -8.07
N HIS A 318 9.18 -5.42 -7.26
CA HIS A 318 9.19 -5.61 -5.81
C HIS A 318 7.82 -5.84 -5.18
N GLY A 319 6.72 -5.30 -5.71
CA GLY A 319 5.38 -5.55 -5.15
C GLY A 319 4.95 -7.01 -5.22
N ILE A 320 5.10 -7.70 -6.37
CA ILE A 320 4.73 -9.13 -6.45
C ILE A 320 5.68 -10.02 -5.65
N ILE A 321 6.94 -9.61 -5.51
CA ILE A 321 7.92 -10.27 -4.66
C ILE A 321 7.58 -10.08 -3.18
N SER A 322 7.14 -8.88 -2.77
CA SER A 322 6.60 -8.60 -1.43
C SER A 322 5.42 -9.51 -1.13
N CYS A 323 4.46 -9.66 -2.06
CA CYS A 323 3.36 -10.61 -1.90
C CYS A 323 3.85 -12.04 -1.67
N SER A 324 4.89 -12.47 -2.39
CA SER A 324 5.48 -13.80 -2.23
C SER A 324 6.13 -13.99 -0.86
N ILE A 325 6.80 -12.95 -0.33
CA ILE A 325 7.41 -12.97 1.01
C ILE A 325 6.33 -13.04 2.09
N ILE A 326 5.29 -12.20 1.98
CA ILE A 326 4.16 -12.14 2.92
C ILE A 326 3.44 -13.49 2.94
N LEU A 327 3.07 -14.03 1.78
CA LEU A 327 2.39 -15.32 1.65
C LEU A 327 3.19 -16.48 2.26
N LYS A 328 4.52 -16.47 2.13
CA LYS A 328 5.41 -17.51 2.69
C LYS A 328 5.73 -17.33 4.18
N SER A 329 5.44 -16.16 4.73
CA SER A 329 5.81 -15.81 6.10
C SER A 329 4.61 -15.84 7.03
N LEU A 330 3.47 -15.31 6.60
CA LEU A 330 2.28 -15.17 7.43
C LEU A 330 1.27 -16.29 7.17
N PHE A 331 0.93 -17.02 8.22
CA PHE A 331 -0.05 -18.12 8.14
C PHE A 331 -1.44 -17.62 7.72
N TYR A 332 -1.80 -16.38 8.09
CA TYR A 332 -3.06 -15.75 7.71
C TYR A 332 -3.37 -15.86 6.21
N PHE A 333 -2.36 -15.72 5.33
CA PHE A 333 -2.56 -15.86 3.88
C PHE A 333 -2.51 -17.31 3.39
N LEU A 334 -1.84 -18.22 4.10
CA LEU A 334 -1.83 -19.65 3.79
C LEU A 334 -3.17 -20.34 4.14
N GLU A 335 -3.88 -19.81 5.13
CA GLU A 335 -5.23 -20.22 5.53
C GLU A 335 -6.32 -19.74 4.56
N SER A 336 -5.94 -19.12 3.43
CA SER A 336 -6.93 -18.64 2.44
C SER A 336 -7.65 -19.79 1.77
N ASP A 337 -8.97 -19.79 1.85
CA ASP A 337 -9.82 -20.63 1.02
C ASP A 337 -9.71 -20.17 -0.44
N PHE A 338 -8.96 -20.92 -1.26
CA PHE A 338 -8.95 -20.72 -2.70
C PHE A 338 -9.40 -21.99 -3.39
N ASN A 339 -10.54 -21.88 -4.08
CA ASN A 339 -11.06 -23.00 -4.80
C ASN A 339 -10.66 -22.93 -6.27
N ILE A 340 -9.78 -23.85 -6.68
CA ILE A 340 -9.36 -24.04 -8.08
C ILE A 340 -10.37 -24.92 -8.83
N GLN A 341 -11.19 -25.72 -8.12
CA GLN A 341 -12.08 -26.71 -8.71
C GLN A 341 -13.53 -26.21 -8.72
N ASP A 342 -14.19 -26.11 -9.87
CA ASP A 342 -15.55 -25.54 -10.09
C ASP A 342 -16.73 -26.10 -9.23
N LYS A 343 -16.48 -27.01 -8.29
CA LYS A 343 -17.52 -27.74 -7.54
C LYS A 343 -17.74 -27.27 -6.09
N ASN A 344 -16.83 -26.49 -5.50
CA ASN A 344 -16.94 -26.04 -4.10
C ASN A 344 -17.26 -24.53 -4.00
N TYR A 345 -18.54 -24.20 -3.89
CA TYR A 345 -18.94 -22.81 -3.66
C TYR A 345 -18.67 -22.38 -2.22
N PHE A 346 -18.30 -21.11 -2.07
CA PHE A 346 -18.09 -20.37 -0.84
C PHE A 346 -19.41 -19.88 -0.26
N SER A 347 -19.48 -19.89 1.07
CA SER A 347 -20.45 -19.10 1.83
C SER A 347 -20.12 -17.60 1.75
N PHE A 348 -20.96 -16.74 2.31
CA PHE A 348 -20.72 -15.30 2.30
C PHE A 348 -19.41 -14.94 3.02
N GLU A 349 -19.12 -15.56 4.16
CA GLU A 349 -17.89 -15.31 4.93
C GLU A 349 -16.65 -15.79 4.20
N ASP A 350 -16.69 -17.00 3.64
CA ASP A 350 -15.56 -17.54 2.87
C ASP A 350 -15.23 -16.57 1.72
N ALA A 351 -16.26 -16.05 1.04
CA ALA A 351 -16.09 -15.04 0.01
C ALA A 351 -15.56 -13.70 0.58
N ARG A 352 -16.08 -13.21 1.71
CA ARG A 352 -15.60 -11.97 2.35
C ARG A 352 -14.11 -12.08 2.70
N GLN A 353 -13.74 -13.16 3.36
CA GLN A 353 -12.39 -13.48 3.84
C GLN A 353 -11.40 -13.72 2.71
N PHE A 354 -11.85 -14.38 1.64
CA PHE A 354 -11.10 -14.48 0.38
C PHE A 354 -10.80 -13.08 -0.17
N LEU A 355 -11.81 -12.22 -0.30
CA LEU A 355 -11.66 -10.89 -0.89
C LEU A 355 -10.74 -9.98 -0.05
N ILE A 356 -10.80 -10.02 1.28
CA ILE A 356 -9.89 -9.26 2.17
C ILE A 356 -8.43 -9.61 1.87
N ARG A 357 -8.09 -10.91 1.97
CA ARG A 357 -6.72 -11.40 1.76
C ARG A 357 -6.24 -11.10 0.33
N ARG A 358 -7.13 -11.32 -0.65
CA ARG A 358 -6.87 -11.05 -2.06
C ARG A 358 -6.68 -9.57 -2.36
N GLU A 359 -7.45 -8.67 -1.76
CA GLU A 359 -7.30 -7.22 -1.96
C GLU A 359 -6.01 -6.69 -1.33
N ILE A 360 -5.60 -7.18 -0.16
CA ILE A 360 -4.30 -6.83 0.43
C ILE A 360 -3.16 -7.17 -0.54
N LEU A 361 -3.09 -8.42 -0.99
CA LEU A 361 -2.02 -8.86 -1.88
C LEU A 361 -2.15 -8.19 -3.26
N ARG A 362 -3.35 -8.01 -3.79
CA ARG A 362 -3.55 -7.33 -5.08
C ARG A 362 -3.11 -5.87 -5.02
N ALA A 363 -3.40 -5.14 -3.94
CA ALA A 363 -2.97 -3.76 -3.79
C ALA A 363 -1.44 -3.65 -3.78
N ILE A 364 -0.77 -4.52 -3.01
CA ILE A 364 0.68 -4.62 -2.99
C ILE A 364 1.25 -5.07 -4.35
N ALA A 365 0.64 -6.01 -5.07
CA ALA A 365 1.17 -6.39 -6.38
C ALA A 365 0.98 -5.28 -7.43
N SER A 366 -0.12 -4.51 -7.33
CA SER A 366 -0.49 -3.53 -8.36
C SER A 366 0.33 -2.24 -8.31
N HIS A 367 0.83 -1.80 -7.14
CA HIS A 367 1.53 -0.51 -7.05
C HIS A 367 2.85 -0.42 -7.84
N THR A 368 3.39 -1.58 -8.23
CA THR A 368 4.62 -1.70 -9.04
C THR A 368 4.38 -2.36 -10.39
N CYS A 369 3.13 -2.67 -10.74
CA CYS A 369 2.78 -3.27 -12.01
C CYS A 369 2.38 -2.15 -13.00
N PRO A 370 3.28 -1.67 -13.88
CA PRO A 370 2.96 -0.58 -14.80
C PRO A 370 1.84 -0.96 -15.77
N GLU A 371 1.61 -2.24 -16.02
CA GLU A 371 0.55 -2.70 -16.91
C GLU A 371 -0.86 -2.57 -16.30
N ILE A 372 -0.99 -2.37 -14.99
CA ILE A 372 -2.29 -2.16 -14.35
C ILE A 372 -2.63 -0.67 -14.39
N TYR A 373 -3.69 -0.34 -15.12
CA TYR A 373 -4.23 1.01 -15.19
C TYR A 373 -5.39 1.16 -14.19
N HIS A 374 -5.56 2.37 -13.67
CA HIS A 374 -6.55 2.66 -12.64
C HIS A 374 -7.68 3.53 -13.21
N LEU A 375 -8.90 2.98 -13.18
CA LEU A 375 -10.12 3.67 -13.63
C LEU A 375 -10.82 4.45 -12.51
N ARG A 376 -10.40 4.25 -11.26
CA ARG A 376 -10.97 4.90 -10.07
C ARG A 376 -9.86 5.20 -9.06
N THR A 377 -10.01 6.31 -8.36
CA THR A 377 -9.05 6.82 -7.36
C THR A 377 -9.29 6.27 -5.96
N ASN A 378 -10.50 5.77 -5.70
CA ASN A 378 -10.94 5.30 -4.40
C ASN A 378 -10.66 3.81 -4.16
N THR A 379 -9.53 3.29 -4.62
CA THR A 379 -9.11 1.90 -4.38
C THR A 379 -7.87 1.87 -3.49
N LEU A 380 -7.71 0.81 -2.68
CA LEU A 380 -6.53 0.66 -1.82
C LEU A 380 -5.21 0.66 -2.61
N SER A 381 -5.21 0.07 -3.81
CA SER A 381 -4.07 0.11 -4.72
C SER A 381 -3.70 1.52 -5.18
N PHE A 382 -4.70 2.34 -5.49
CA PHE A 382 -4.45 3.71 -5.95
C PHE A 382 -4.01 4.61 -4.79
N LEU A 383 -4.59 4.41 -3.60
CA LEU A 383 -4.15 5.07 -2.38
C LEU A 383 -2.68 4.73 -2.06
N LEU A 384 -2.27 3.47 -2.21
CA LEU A 384 -0.88 3.05 -2.03
C LEU A 384 0.06 3.77 -3.00
N ILE A 385 -0.26 3.76 -4.29
CA ILE A 385 0.52 4.47 -5.32
C ILE A 385 0.65 5.95 -4.97
N LEU A 386 -0.46 6.61 -4.61
CA LEU A 386 -0.44 8.01 -4.27
C LEU A 386 0.43 8.30 -3.06
N CYS A 387 0.30 7.50 -1.98
CA CYS A 387 1.10 7.70 -0.78
C CYS A 387 2.59 7.40 -1.01
N ASP A 388 2.92 6.36 -1.76
CA ASP A 388 4.30 6.01 -2.18
C ASP A 388 4.95 7.18 -2.95
N GLU A 389 4.23 7.73 -3.94
CA GLU A 389 4.69 8.84 -4.77
C GLU A 389 4.76 10.18 -4.02
N MET A 390 3.85 10.42 -3.08
CA MET A 390 3.88 11.61 -2.24
C MET A 390 4.98 11.55 -1.18
N GLN A 391 5.39 10.36 -0.75
CA GLN A 391 6.45 10.16 0.24
C GLN A 391 7.83 10.39 -0.39
N GLU A 392 8.20 11.66 -0.52
CA GLU A 392 9.47 12.06 -1.09
C GLU A 392 10.43 12.71 -0.06
N TRP A 393 9.92 13.22 1.07
CA TRP A 393 10.74 13.89 2.09
C TRP A 393 11.58 12.89 2.91
N GLY A 394 12.63 13.40 3.57
CA GLY A 394 13.51 12.60 4.42
C GLY A 394 14.33 11.56 3.66
N ARG A 395 14.74 11.86 2.42
CA ARG A 395 15.67 11.06 1.59
C ARG A 395 17.10 11.57 1.76
N PRO A 396 17.94 10.95 2.59
CA PRO A 396 19.35 11.33 2.65
C PRO A 396 20.10 10.75 1.46
N ARG A 397 20.70 11.58 0.60
CA ARG A 397 21.53 11.06 -0.50
C ARG A 397 22.92 10.71 0.00
N PHE A 398 23.48 9.60 -0.46
CA PHE A 398 24.83 9.14 -0.09
C PHE A 398 25.92 10.20 -0.40
N GLY A 399 25.75 10.98 -1.47
CA GLY A 399 26.63 12.11 -1.79
C GLY A 399 26.56 13.25 -0.76
N GLU A 400 25.39 13.49 -0.17
CA GLU A 400 25.15 14.51 0.86
C GLU A 400 25.72 14.06 2.21
N MET A 401 25.64 12.76 2.52
CA MET A 401 26.31 12.17 3.69
C MET A 401 27.85 12.27 3.61
N LYS A 402 28.44 12.18 2.42
CA LYS A 402 29.90 12.29 2.23
C LYS A 402 30.43 13.72 2.21
N THR A 403 29.64 14.66 1.68
CA THR A 403 30.09 16.04 1.44
C THR A 403 29.58 17.04 2.47
N GLY A 404 28.56 16.68 3.26
CA GLY A 404 27.89 17.59 4.19
C GLY A 404 27.05 18.68 3.52
N PHE A 405 27.01 18.72 2.18
CA PHE A 405 26.22 19.67 1.40
C PHE A 405 24.93 18.99 0.93
N VAL A 406 23.79 19.57 1.30
CA VAL A 406 22.47 19.20 0.75
C VAL A 406 22.39 19.81 -0.64
N ASN A 407 22.46 18.99 -1.68
CA ASN A 407 22.47 19.49 -3.06
C ASN A 407 21.05 19.66 -3.60
N THR A 408 20.08 18.88 -3.11
CA THR A 408 18.65 19.07 -3.38
C THR A 408 17.79 18.52 -2.25
N GLY A 409 17.03 19.38 -1.58
CA GLY A 409 16.07 19.00 -0.55
C GLY A 409 14.62 19.27 -1.00
N ILE A 410 13.67 18.54 -0.43
CA ILE A 410 12.27 18.96 -0.49
C ILE A 410 12.07 20.03 0.55
N GLU A 411 11.51 21.15 0.12
CA GLU A 411 11.17 22.27 0.99
C GLU A 411 9.75 22.11 1.53
N LYS A 412 8.83 21.60 0.70
CA LYS A 412 7.40 21.57 1.07
C LYS A 412 6.62 20.57 0.24
N ILE A 413 5.70 19.86 0.89
CA ILE A 413 4.61 19.15 0.24
C ILE A 413 3.29 19.79 0.64
N GLU A 414 2.45 20.07 -0.35
CA GLU A 414 1.16 20.70 -0.16
C GLU A 414 0.05 19.91 -0.83
N ILE A 415 -0.84 19.32 -0.03
CA ILE A 415 -2.14 18.82 -0.53
C ILE A 415 -3.08 20.01 -0.63
N LYS A 416 -3.64 20.22 -1.83
CA LYS A 416 -4.66 21.23 -2.10
C LYS A 416 -6.05 20.64 -2.10
N SER A 417 -6.25 19.50 -2.77
CA SER A 417 -7.53 18.78 -2.73
C SER A 417 -7.36 17.27 -2.84
N TYR A 418 -8.16 16.51 -2.10
CA TYR A 418 -8.23 15.07 -2.23
C TYR A 418 -9.67 14.57 -2.04
N SER A 419 -10.25 14.09 -3.12
CA SER A 419 -11.58 13.47 -3.20
C SER A 419 -11.59 12.35 -4.25
N SER A 420 -12.69 11.59 -4.32
CA SER A 420 -12.90 10.59 -5.38
C SER A 420 -12.86 11.19 -6.80
N GLU A 421 -13.19 12.46 -6.96
CA GLU A 421 -13.29 13.14 -8.26
C GLU A 421 -12.07 14.02 -8.58
N LYS A 422 -11.33 14.49 -7.56
CA LYS A 422 -10.22 15.42 -7.77
C LYS A 422 -9.09 15.17 -6.79
N ILE A 423 -7.88 15.01 -7.34
CA ILE A 423 -6.63 14.92 -6.60
C ILE A 423 -5.71 16.03 -7.08
N GLU A 424 -5.27 16.89 -6.15
CA GLU A 424 -4.36 17.99 -6.44
C GLU A 424 -3.32 18.11 -5.33
N PHE A 425 -2.05 17.90 -5.66
CA PHE A 425 -0.94 18.12 -4.75
C PHE A 425 0.26 18.76 -5.45
N ALA A 426 1.07 19.45 -4.66
CA ALA A 426 2.29 20.11 -5.12
C ALA A 426 3.48 19.74 -4.23
N ILE A 427 4.64 19.52 -4.84
CA ILE A 427 5.90 19.27 -4.14
C ILE A 427 6.91 20.33 -4.60
N LYS A 428 7.44 21.06 -3.62
CA LYS A 428 8.45 22.10 -3.81
C LYS A 428 9.82 21.57 -3.41
N TYR A 429 10.76 21.69 -4.33
CA TYR A 429 12.15 21.29 -4.20
C TYR A 429 13.05 22.53 -4.21
N VAL A 430 14.13 22.45 -3.42
CA VAL A 430 15.21 23.42 -3.36
C VAL A 430 16.50 22.71 -3.75
N GLY A 431 17.32 23.34 -4.61
CA GLY A 431 18.70 22.90 -4.86
C GLY A 431 19.09 22.85 -6.33
N THR A 432 20.11 22.08 -6.68
CA THR A 432 20.65 21.99 -8.05
C THR A 432 20.58 20.56 -8.58
N GLY A 433 19.96 20.37 -9.74
CA GLY A 433 19.81 19.04 -10.34
C GLY A 433 19.14 19.06 -11.71
N ASN A 434 19.09 17.90 -12.36
CA ASN A 434 18.36 17.73 -13.61
C ASN A 434 16.88 17.49 -13.31
N PHE A 435 16.19 18.57 -12.95
CA PHE A 435 14.79 18.57 -12.52
C PHE A 435 13.82 18.17 -13.63
N GLU A 436 14.14 18.52 -14.87
CA GLU A 436 13.35 18.13 -16.04
C GLU A 436 13.30 16.61 -16.21
N ASN A 437 14.46 15.93 -16.16
CA ASN A 437 14.48 14.46 -16.24
C ASN A 437 13.77 13.79 -15.06
N PHE A 438 13.82 14.40 -13.86
CA PHE A 438 13.08 13.89 -12.71
C PHE A 438 11.56 14.01 -12.95
N ALA A 439 11.09 15.19 -13.33
CA ALA A 439 9.68 15.46 -13.61
C ALA A 439 9.16 14.56 -14.74
N ILE A 440 9.91 14.40 -15.83
CA ILE A 440 9.55 13.52 -16.95
C ILE A 440 9.39 12.08 -16.47
N ARG A 441 10.33 11.53 -15.69
CA ARG A 441 10.22 10.15 -15.17
C ARG A 441 8.95 9.97 -14.33
N GLN A 442 8.67 10.90 -13.43
CA GLN A 442 7.47 10.81 -12.59
C GLN A 442 6.19 10.92 -13.42
N PHE A 443 6.14 11.87 -14.36
CA PHE A 443 5.00 12.03 -15.25
C PHE A 443 4.81 10.84 -16.20
N THR A 444 5.90 10.15 -16.58
CA THR A 444 5.83 8.91 -17.35
C THR A 444 5.13 7.81 -16.55
N ARG A 445 5.48 7.64 -15.27
CA ARG A 445 4.84 6.66 -14.38
C ARG A 445 3.35 6.97 -14.21
N TRP A 446 3.00 8.23 -13.94
CA TRP A 446 1.59 8.66 -13.85
C TRP A 446 0.84 8.48 -15.17
N HIS A 447 1.48 8.76 -16.31
CA HIS A 447 0.92 8.49 -17.62
C HIS A 447 0.65 6.99 -17.82
N GLU A 448 1.58 6.11 -17.48
CA GLU A 448 1.36 4.66 -17.60
C GLU A 448 0.19 4.19 -16.74
N ILE A 449 0.09 4.64 -15.49
CA ILE A 449 -0.96 4.29 -14.53
C ILE A 449 -2.34 4.81 -14.99
N LEU A 450 -2.36 6.00 -15.59
CA LEU A 450 -3.56 6.71 -16.01
C LEU A 450 -3.77 6.68 -17.54
N ARG A 451 -3.09 5.81 -18.28
CA ARG A 451 -3.25 5.75 -19.74
C ARG A 451 -4.67 5.40 -20.16
N SER A 452 -5.03 5.73 -21.39
CA SER A 452 -6.28 5.29 -22.00
C SER A 452 -6.31 3.77 -22.11
N ALA A 453 -7.47 3.19 -21.77
CA ALA A 453 -7.64 1.76 -21.73
C ALA A 453 -9.10 1.35 -21.96
N VAL A 454 -9.36 0.04 -21.95
CA VAL A 454 -10.73 -0.47 -22.00
C VAL A 454 -11.49 0.06 -20.79
N ASP A 455 -12.70 0.58 -21.04
CA ASP A 455 -13.62 1.22 -20.08
C ASP A 455 -13.19 2.61 -19.57
N ASP A 456 -12.29 3.30 -20.28
CA ASP A 456 -11.86 4.67 -19.90
C ASP A 456 -13.01 5.68 -19.82
N SER A 457 -14.12 5.43 -20.55
CA SER A 457 -15.34 6.25 -20.48
C SER A 457 -15.99 6.29 -19.09
N ILE A 458 -15.65 5.36 -18.20
CA ILE A 458 -16.16 5.31 -16.81
C ILE A 458 -15.38 6.29 -15.92
N ARG A 459 -14.20 6.74 -16.34
CA ARG A 459 -13.32 7.60 -15.55
C ARG A 459 -13.91 9.00 -15.40
N ASN A 460 -14.21 9.39 -14.17
CA ASN A 460 -14.84 10.68 -13.84
C ASN A 460 -14.00 11.54 -12.90
N PHE A 461 -12.68 11.35 -12.84
CA PHE A 461 -11.79 12.07 -11.93
C PHE A 461 -10.67 12.84 -12.64
N LYS A 462 -10.11 13.82 -11.95
CA LYS A 462 -8.97 14.64 -12.37
C LYS A 462 -7.79 14.48 -11.42
N VAL A 463 -6.59 14.38 -11.98
CA VAL A 463 -5.33 14.32 -11.21
C VAL A 463 -4.43 15.45 -11.67
N GLU A 464 -4.04 16.30 -10.74
CA GLU A 464 -3.15 17.42 -10.96
C GLU A 464 -1.95 17.33 -10.01
N ILE A 465 -0.75 17.27 -10.58
CA ILE A 465 0.51 17.15 -9.84
C ILE A 465 1.41 18.30 -10.26
N THR A 466 1.91 19.06 -9.29
CA THR A 466 2.83 20.17 -9.56
C THR A 466 4.16 19.94 -8.86
N PHE A 467 5.24 19.91 -9.62
CA PHE A 467 6.60 19.99 -9.09
C PHE A 467 7.14 21.40 -9.27
N ASP A 468 7.58 22.03 -8.19
CA ASP A 468 8.19 23.36 -8.19
C ASP A 468 9.67 23.23 -7.83
N PHE A 469 10.57 23.57 -8.76
CA PHE A 469 12.01 23.52 -8.55
C PHE A 469 12.58 24.94 -8.61
N ASN A 470 12.91 25.52 -7.44
CA ASN A 470 13.41 26.89 -7.34
C ASN A 470 12.54 27.94 -8.09
N GLY A 471 11.22 27.75 -8.15
CA GLY A 471 10.29 28.62 -8.87
C GLY A 471 9.93 28.16 -10.29
N GLU A 472 10.66 27.21 -10.87
CA GLU A 472 10.26 26.56 -12.13
C GLU A 472 9.21 25.48 -11.87
N LYS A 473 7.99 25.71 -12.39
CA LYS A 473 6.86 24.79 -12.19
C LYS A 473 6.70 23.84 -13.37
N TYR A 474 6.68 22.55 -13.05
CA TYR A 474 6.33 21.46 -13.93
C TYR A 474 4.99 20.91 -13.47
N LYS A 475 4.00 20.89 -14.35
CA LYS A 475 2.65 20.47 -14.01
C LYS A 475 2.24 19.30 -14.88
N PHE A 476 1.72 18.26 -14.25
CA PHE A 476 0.99 17.18 -14.91
C PHE A 476 -0.49 17.37 -14.62
N ASN A 477 -1.28 17.51 -15.67
CA ASN A 477 -2.73 17.56 -15.57
C ASN A 477 -3.30 16.42 -16.40
N HIS A 478 -4.04 15.53 -15.74
CA HIS A 478 -4.80 14.48 -16.38
C HIS A 478 -6.30 14.85 -16.33
N GLU A 479 -6.87 15.07 -17.51
CA GLU A 479 -8.30 15.27 -17.72
C GLU A 479 -8.80 14.33 -18.84
N MET A 480 -10.03 13.85 -18.73
CA MET A 480 -10.71 12.91 -19.65
C MET A 480 -10.06 12.77 -21.05
N GLY A 481 -9.34 11.67 -21.27
CA GLY A 481 -8.80 11.28 -22.58
C GLY A 481 -7.46 11.92 -22.98
N GLY A 482 -6.78 12.66 -22.09
CA GLY A 482 -5.46 13.20 -22.37
C GLY A 482 -4.72 13.70 -21.13
N PHE A 483 -3.44 14.02 -21.32
CA PHE A 483 -2.62 14.65 -20.30
C PHE A 483 -1.91 15.86 -20.90
N VAL A 484 -1.64 16.84 -20.05
CA VAL A 484 -0.89 18.04 -20.42
C VAL A 484 0.26 18.18 -19.45
N VAL A 485 1.48 18.27 -20.00
CA VAL A 485 2.64 18.68 -19.23
C VAL A 485 2.96 20.13 -19.57
N THR A 486 3.08 20.98 -18.55
CA THR A 486 3.55 22.34 -18.74
C THR A 486 4.83 22.60 -17.97
N LYS A 487 5.78 23.28 -18.59
CA LYS A 487 6.92 23.95 -17.92
C LYS A 487 6.68 25.45 -17.99
N GLY A 488 6.33 26.08 -16.87
CA GLY A 488 5.87 27.47 -16.88
C GLY A 488 4.58 27.63 -17.71
N LEU A 489 4.65 28.37 -18.83
CA LEU A 489 3.55 28.57 -19.79
C LEU A 489 3.63 27.68 -21.04
N GLU A 490 4.73 26.94 -21.21
CA GLU A 490 4.96 26.13 -22.40
C GLU A 490 4.31 24.75 -22.27
N LEU A 491 3.59 24.34 -23.31
CA LEU A 491 2.93 23.04 -23.42
C LEU A 491 3.88 22.00 -24.02
N TYR A 492 3.98 20.86 -23.38
CA TYR A 492 4.77 19.72 -23.83
C TYR A 492 3.84 18.53 -24.04
N ASN A 493 3.95 17.89 -25.20
CA ASN A 493 3.35 16.60 -25.44
C ASN A 493 4.30 15.51 -24.92
N LEU A 494 3.93 14.75 -23.87
CA LEU A 494 4.78 13.65 -23.40
C LEU A 494 5.01 12.62 -24.51
N ASP A 495 4.07 12.38 -25.42
CA ASP A 495 4.29 11.41 -26.50
C ASP A 495 5.45 11.82 -27.42
N GLU A 496 5.68 13.13 -27.57
CA GLU A 496 6.85 13.67 -28.29
C GLU A 496 8.13 13.63 -27.45
N ILE A 497 8.06 13.66 -26.13
CA ILE A 497 9.22 13.55 -25.23
C ILE A 497 9.64 12.09 -25.03
N LEU A 498 8.67 11.18 -24.97
CA LEU A 498 8.84 9.74 -24.72
C LEU A 498 9.23 8.96 -25.97
N THR A 499 9.01 9.50 -27.18
CA THR A 499 9.52 8.88 -28.40
C THR A 499 11.06 8.94 -28.42
N PRO A 500 11.76 7.79 -28.45
CA PRO A 500 13.21 7.77 -28.61
C PRO A 500 13.62 8.61 -29.81
N LYS A 501 14.68 9.44 -29.69
CA LYS A 501 15.21 10.24 -30.80
C LYS A 501 15.52 9.41 -32.06
N SER A 502 15.71 8.09 -31.92
CA SER A 502 15.92 7.13 -33.01
C SER A 502 14.68 6.85 -33.87
N LEU A 503 13.46 7.20 -33.40
CA LEU A 503 12.20 7.01 -34.10
C LEU A 503 11.65 8.32 -34.70
N LYS A 504 12.34 9.45 -34.49
CA LYS A 504 11.98 10.77 -35.03
C LYS A 504 12.63 11.08 -36.40
N LYS A 505 12.89 10.05 -37.22
CA LYS A 505 13.43 10.23 -38.57
C LYS A 505 12.51 9.64 -39.62
#